data_AF-A0A7X3QF36-F1
#
_entry.id   AF-A0A7X3QF36-F1
#
_cell.length_a   1.000
_cell.length_b   1.000
_cell.length_c   1.000
_cell.angle_alpha   90.00
_cell.angle_beta   90.00
_cell.angle_gamma   90.00
#
_symmetry.space_group_name_H-M   'P 1'
#
loop_
_entity.id
_entity.type
_entity.pdbx_description
1 polymer ?
#
loop_
_entity_poly.entity_id
_entity_poly.type
_entity_poly.pdbx_seq_one_letter_code
_entity_poly.pdbx_strand_id
1 'polypeptide(L)'
;MTATRYVVRVDNAEHPVSLALHRICRTLPDDDDAATGDLRVVDESGEHCLFPARAFVPIGVPERASTTPNTRSRSRCTGSAG
;
A
#
# COMPACT_ATOMS: atom_id res chain seq x y z
N MET A 1 -18.90 1.20 6.22
CA MET A 1 -17.58 0.78 6.76
C MET A 1 -16.94 -0.12 5.73
N THR A 2 -16.15 0.43 4.82
CA THR A 2 -15.42 -0.34 3.81
C THR A 2 -14.19 -0.96 4.46
N ALA A 3 -14.08 -2.28 4.41
CA ALA A 3 -12.93 -3.00 4.96
C ALA A 3 -11.71 -2.76 4.05
N THR A 4 -10.63 -2.19 4.60
CA THR A 4 -9.36 -2.04 3.88
C THR A 4 -8.77 -3.41 3.60
N ARG A 5 -8.56 -3.71 2.33
CA ARG A 5 -7.87 -4.94 1.89
C ARG A 5 -6.43 -4.61 1.53
N TYR A 6 -5.56 -5.60 1.74
CA TYR A 6 -4.14 -5.49 1.46
C TYR A 6 -3.78 -6.51 0.39
N VAL A 7 -2.86 -6.12 -0.49
CA VAL A 7 -2.32 -6.98 -1.53
C VAL A 7 -0.81 -6.90 -1.53
N VAL A 8 -0.17 -8.00 -1.92
CA VAL A 8 1.26 -8.04 -2.20
C VAL A 8 1.47 -8.13 -3.70
N ARG A 9 2.40 -7.35 -4.23
CA ARG A 9 2.82 -7.46 -5.63
C ARG A 9 3.69 -8.70 -5.81
N VAL A 10 3.25 -9.62 -6.67
CA VAL A 10 3.98 -10.87 -6.99
C VAL A 10 4.59 -10.86 -8.37
N ASP A 11 4.11 -9.98 -9.25
CA ASP A 11 4.63 -9.82 -10.60
C ASP A 11 4.82 -8.32 -10.93
N ASN A 12 5.92 -7.99 -11.60
CA ASN A 12 6.23 -6.63 -12.05
C ASN A 12 6.48 -6.54 -13.56
N ALA A 13 6.16 -7.59 -14.34
CA ALA A 13 6.55 -7.71 -15.74
C ALA A 13 6.00 -6.55 -16.57
N GLU A 14 4.81 -6.05 -16.24
CA GLU A 14 4.18 -4.94 -16.97
C GLU A 14 4.74 -3.57 -16.55
N HIS A 15 5.28 -3.45 -15.34
CA HIS A 15 5.78 -2.19 -14.79
C HIS A 15 6.94 -2.43 -13.80
N PRO A 16 8.16 -2.71 -14.27
CA PRO A 16 9.31 -3.04 -13.41
C PRO A 16 9.86 -1.82 -12.63
N VAL A 17 9.54 -0.61 -13.08
CA VAL A 17 10.08 0.65 -12.51
C VAL A 17 9.18 1.25 -11.42
N SER A 18 7.86 1.00 -11.46
CA SER A 18 6.89 1.73 -10.63
C SER A 18 6.73 1.15 -9.22
N LEU A 19 6.81 -0.17 -9.05
CA LEU A 19 6.63 -0.82 -7.75
C LEU A 19 7.58 -2.02 -7.63
N ALA A 20 8.32 -2.09 -6.52
CA ALA A 20 9.15 -3.25 -6.21
C ALA A 20 8.31 -4.52 -6.01
N LEU A 21 8.87 -5.68 -6.39
CA LEU A 21 8.29 -6.99 -6.06
C LEU A 21 8.21 -7.19 -4.54
N HIS A 22 7.22 -7.97 -4.10
CA HIS A 22 6.92 -8.28 -2.69
C HIS A 22 6.55 -7.09 -1.82
N ARG A 23 6.14 -5.99 -2.45
CA ARG A 23 5.65 -4.82 -1.73
C ARG A 23 4.18 -4.98 -1.36
N ILE A 24 3.86 -4.59 -0.12
CA ILE A 24 2.49 -4.59 0.42
C ILE A 24 1.85 -3.24 0.12
N CYS A 25 0.67 -3.27 -0.48
CA CYS A 25 -0.10 -2.08 -0.83
C CYS A 25 -1.55 -2.23 -0.35
N ARG A 26 -2.25 -1.10 -0.24
CA ARG A 26 -3.67 -1.06 0.13
C ARG A 26 -4.53 -1.02 -1.13
N THR A 27 -5.58 -1.82 -1.18
CA THR A 27 -6.57 -1.77 -2.28
C THR A 27 -7.81 -1.05 -1.82
N LEU A 28 -8.40 -0.28 -2.73
CA LEU A 28 -9.71 0.30 -2.51
C LEU A 28 -10.78 -0.69 -2.98
N PRO A 29 -11.79 -1.01 -2.15
CA PRO A 29 -12.95 -1.77 -2.59
C PRO A 29 -13.87 -0.84 -3.37
N ASP A 30 -13.43 -0.40 -4.55
CA ASP A 30 -14.36 0.12 -5.55
C ASP A 30 -14.96 -1.10 -6.26
N ASP A 31 -16.29 -1.18 -6.24
CA ASP A 31 -17.09 -2.35 -6.65
C ASP A 31 -16.96 -2.63 -8.17
N ASP A 32 -16.42 -1.68 -8.93
CA ASP A 32 -16.43 -1.67 -10.40
C ASP A 32 -15.17 -2.31 -11.04
N ASP A 33 -14.02 -2.27 -10.37
CA ASP A 33 -12.74 -2.68 -10.98
C ASP A 33 -12.59 -4.21 -11.12
N ALA A 34 -13.31 -4.99 -10.32
CA ALA A 34 -13.31 -6.45 -10.43
C ALA A 34 -13.91 -6.95 -11.76
N ALA A 35 -14.74 -6.15 -12.43
CA ALA A 35 -15.31 -6.48 -13.73
C ALA A 35 -14.32 -6.31 -14.90
N THR A 36 -13.30 -5.48 -14.73
CA THR A 36 -12.38 -5.08 -15.82
C THR A 36 -11.03 -5.80 -15.77
N GLY A 37 -10.72 -6.48 -14.66
CA GLY A 37 -9.46 -7.23 -14.47
C GLY A 37 -8.29 -6.36 -14.01
N ASP A 38 -8.58 -5.10 -13.68
CA ASP A 38 -7.66 -4.14 -13.09
C ASP A 38 -7.94 -3.98 -11.59
N LEU A 39 -6.95 -3.50 -10.86
CA LEU A 39 -6.95 -3.36 -9.41
C LEU A 39 -6.41 -1.96 -9.06
N ARG A 40 -7.19 -1.22 -8.29
CA ARG A 40 -6.80 0.10 -7.78
C ARG A 40 -6.02 -0.04 -6.47
N VAL A 41 -4.75 0.31 -6.54
CA VAL A 41 -3.78 0.14 -5.46
C VAL A 41 -3.23 1.49 -5.03
N VAL A 42 -3.12 1.69 -3.71
CA VAL A 42 -2.51 2.87 -3.09
C VAL A 42 -1.07 2.54 -2.67
N ASP A 43 -0.11 3.27 -3.22
CA ASP A 43 1.32 3.16 -2.86
C ASP A 43 1.66 3.97 -1.59
N GLU A 44 2.91 3.95 -1.14
CA GLU A 44 3.43 4.67 0.04
C GLU A 44 3.31 6.18 -0.08
N SER A 45 3.31 6.70 -1.31
CA SER A 45 3.02 8.12 -1.59
C SER A 45 1.58 8.49 -1.20
N GLY A 46 0.68 7.51 -1.07
CA GLY A 46 -0.76 7.73 -0.97
C GLY A 46 -1.43 7.98 -2.32
N GLU A 47 -0.68 7.82 -3.41
CA GLU A 47 -1.19 7.93 -4.78
C GLU A 47 -1.88 6.63 -5.22
N HIS A 48 -2.92 6.79 -6.03
CA HIS A 48 -3.74 5.70 -6.53
C HIS A 48 -3.25 5.31 -7.93
N CYS A 49 -2.79 4.08 -8.08
CA CYS A 49 -2.34 3.51 -9.34
C CYS A 49 -3.23 2.32 -9.73
N LEU A 50 -3.52 2.20 -11.02
CA LEU A 50 -4.22 1.04 -11.59
C LEU A 50 -3.20 0.04 -12.11
N PHE A 51 -3.41 -1.23 -11.77
CA PHE A 51 -2.58 -2.33 -12.23
C PHE A 51 -3.44 -3.57 -12.49
N PRO A 52 -3.00 -4.49 -13.35
CA PRO A 52 -3.75 -5.71 -13.60
C PRO A 52 -3.82 -6.57 -12.32
N ALA A 53 -5.01 -7.07 -11.98
CA ALA A 53 -5.25 -7.83 -10.76
C ALA A 53 -4.37 -9.10 -10.65
N ARG A 54 -3.97 -9.69 -11.79
CA ARG A 54 -3.07 -10.87 -11.86
C ARG A 54 -1.69 -10.64 -11.24
N ALA A 55 -1.24 -9.38 -11.16
CA ALA A 55 0.07 -9.06 -10.61
C ALA A 55 0.08 -9.00 -9.07
N PHE A 56 -1.07 -9.18 -8.43
CA PHE A 56 -1.27 -8.98 -7.00
C PHE A 56 -1.96 -10.18 -6.35
N VAL A 57 -1.57 -10.46 -5.10
CA VAL A 57 -2.18 -11.50 -4.28
C VAL A 57 -2.73 -10.86 -3.00
N PRO A 58 -4.00 -11.11 -2.63
CA PRO A 58 -4.56 -10.60 -1.38
C PRO A 58 -3.91 -11.24 -0.16
N ILE A 59 -3.61 -10.42 0.86
CA ILE A 59 -3.03 -10.87 2.13
C ILE A 59 -3.83 -10.35 3.31
N GLY A 60 -3.92 -11.18 4.37
CA GLY A 60 -4.35 -10.73 5.68
C GLY A 60 -3.19 -10.11 6.43
N VAL A 61 -3.31 -8.85 6.86
CA VAL A 61 -2.31 -8.20 7.71
C VAL A 61 -2.77 -8.20 9.17
N PRO A 62 -1.86 -8.31 10.14
CA PRO A 62 -2.21 -8.21 11.56
C PRO A 62 -2.71 -6.79 11.91
N GLU A 63 -3.56 -6.68 12.92
CA GLU A 63 -4.17 -5.41 13.37
C GLU A 63 -3.13 -4.30 13.68
N ARG A 64 -1.96 -4.70 14.17
CA ARG A 64 -0.83 -3.78 14.40
C ARG A 64 -0.34 -3.08 13.14
N ALA A 65 -0.44 -3.74 11.99
CA ALA A 65 -0.03 -3.19 10.69
C ALA A 65 -1.16 -2.40 10.00
N SER A 66 -2.43 -2.64 10.37
CA SER A 66 -3.55 -1.85 9.84
C SER A 66 -3.69 -0.47 10.50
N THR A 67 -3.08 -0.30 11.67
CA THR A 67 -3.14 0.94 12.44
C THR A 67 -1.88 1.76 12.17
N THR A 68 -1.96 2.81 11.35
CA THR A 68 -0.81 3.72 11.13
C THR A 68 -0.40 4.34 12.46
N PRO A 69 0.78 4.04 13.05
CA PRO A 69 1.26 4.77 14.19
C PRO A 69 1.80 6.11 13.66
N ASN A 70 0.97 7.16 13.74
CA ASN A 70 1.38 8.52 13.44
C ASN A 70 2.31 9.05 14.54
N THR A 71 3.52 8.48 14.63
CA THR A 71 4.59 9.01 15.47
C THR A 71 5.41 10.00 14.65
N ARG A 72 4.90 11.22 14.55
CA ARG A 72 5.72 12.40 14.26
C ARG A 72 6.40 12.85 15.56
N SER A 73 7.18 11.99 16.20
CA SER A 73 8.14 12.47 17.19
C SER A 73 9.31 13.11 16.46
N ARG A 74 9.14 14.37 16.05
CA ARG A 74 10.29 15.25 15.84
C ARG A 74 10.89 15.48 17.21
N SER A 75 11.72 14.53 17.63
CA SER A 75 12.63 14.68 18.76
C SER A 75 13.50 15.87 18.43
N ARG A 76 13.17 17.01 19.03
CA ARG A 76 13.97 18.22 19.00
C ARG A 76 15.22 17.84 19.81
N CYS A 77 16.29 17.46 19.12
CA CYS A 77 17.61 17.38 19.74
C CYS A 77 18.04 18.82 20.05
N THR A 78 17.57 19.37 21.18
CA THR A 78 18.18 20.58 21.74
C THR A 78 19.46 20.13 22.44
N GLY A 79 20.56 20.16 21.70
CA GLY A 79 21.89 20.14 22.28
C GLY A 79 22.11 21.44 23.04
N SER A 80 22.09 21.37 24.36
CA SER A 80 22.66 22.40 25.23
C SER A 80 24.18 22.25 25.20
N ALA A 81 24.86 23.11 24.45
CA ALA A 81 26.28 23.37 24.64
C ALA A 81 26.40 24.45 25.72
N GLY A 82 27.20 24.15 26.76
CA GLY A 82 27.52 25.04 27.86
C GLY A 82 28.54 26.11 27.51
#